data_AF-A0A251SMB7-F1
#
_entry.id   AF-A0A251SMB7-F1
#
_cell.length_a   1.000
_cell.length_b   1.000
_cell.length_c   1.000
_cell.angle_alpha   90.00
_cell.angle_beta   90.00
_cell.angle_gamma   90.00
#
_symmetry.space_group_name_H-M   'P 1'
#
loop_
_entity.id
_entity.type
_entity.pdbx_description
1 polymer ?
#
loop_
_entity_poly.entity_id
_entity_poly.type
_entity_poly.pdbx_seq_one_letter_code
_entity_poly.pdbx_strand_id
1 'polypeptide(L)'
;MATKLSFLLPVLAFTFCFSTESRKELRTKEINRDNVIQLGRAVPSNTIDPSRVTELSWRPRVFLYNGFLSGEECEHLISLGNDMDKSSSNDSAKFVDLSLKTEDEVVARIEERISAWTFLPKGNGKPFHVLHSGTDETKQNLNYLGNKSMSLPGESVLATVVIYLSNVTQGGQILFPGAESGSLRSKNKIWSDCTKSSQITKPIKGNAILLFNLHPNTSLDPSSSHARCPITEGDLWWAAKIFVLKPVIRLNKVTSETGDDDDLCTDEDDNCPQWAAAGECERNPIYMVGTADYYGTCRKSCNVC
;
A
#
# COMPACT_ATOMS: atom_id res chain seq x y z
N MET A 1 -41.90 72.05 25.08
CA MET A 1 -41.64 73.13 24.10
C MET A 1 -40.59 72.60 23.14
N ALA A 2 -40.92 71.84 22.09
CA ALA A 2 -41.55 72.24 20.83
C ALA A 2 -40.73 73.31 20.08
N THR A 3 -39.80 72.86 19.23
CA THR A 3 -39.41 73.56 18.00
C THR A 3 -38.97 72.53 16.96
N LYS A 4 -39.90 72.19 16.07
CA LYS A 4 -39.63 71.56 14.78
C LYS A 4 -39.13 72.64 13.84
N LEU A 5 -38.06 72.38 13.09
CA LEU A 5 -37.70 73.15 11.90
C LEU A 5 -37.69 72.19 10.71
N SER A 6 -38.65 72.36 9.81
CA SER A 6 -38.70 71.75 8.49
C SER A 6 -38.27 72.80 7.47
N PHE A 7 -37.35 72.49 6.56
CA PHE A 7 -37.27 73.12 5.24
C PHE A 7 -36.61 72.17 4.21
N LEU A 8 -37.47 71.63 3.34
CA LEU A 8 -37.40 71.42 1.88
C LEU A 8 -36.06 71.17 1.14
N LEU A 9 -36.12 70.15 0.27
CA LEU A 9 -35.20 69.69 -0.79
C LEU A 9 -34.71 70.78 -1.78
N PRO A 10 -33.63 70.48 -2.53
CA PRO A 10 -33.85 70.11 -3.92
C PRO A 10 -33.14 68.83 -4.38
N VAL A 11 -33.85 68.18 -5.29
CA VAL A 11 -33.54 67.03 -6.14
C VAL A 11 -32.26 67.24 -6.94
N LEU A 12 -31.36 66.25 -6.93
CA LEU A 12 -30.35 66.07 -7.98
C LEU A 12 -30.46 64.65 -8.51
N ALA A 13 -30.95 64.57 -9.74
CA ALA A 13 -31.13 63.34 -10.48
C ALA A 13 -29.77 62.73 -10.85
N PHE A 14 -29.56 61.47 -10.47
CA PHE A 14 -28.61 60.61 -11.17
C PHE A 14 -29.37 59.39 -11.68
N THR A 15 -29.54 59.40 -12.99
CA THR A 15 -30.00 58.29 -13.83
C THR A 15 -29.07 57.08 -13.64
N PHE A 16 -29.58 56.01 -13.04
CA PHE A 16 -28.98 54.68 -13.17
C PHE A 16 -29.90 53.83 -14.05
N CYS A 17 -29.34 53.42 -15.19
CA CYS A 17 -29.97 52.51 -16.14
C CYS A 17 -30.21 51.14 -15.51
N PHE A 18 -31.39 50.59 -15.82
CA PHE A 18 -31.83 49.23 -15.53
C PHE A 18 -31.05 48.18 -16.33
N SER A 19 -30.70 47.06 -15.70
CA SER A 19 -30.84 45.73 -16.33
C SER A 19 -30.74 44.58 -15.30
N THR A 20 -31.91 44.08 -14.91
CA THR A 20 -32.32 42.66 -14.79
C THR A 20 -31.43 41.67 -14.03
N GLU A 21 -31.73 41.47 -12.76
CA GLU A 21 -31.49 40.20 -12.04
C GLU A 21 -32.78 39.35 -12.11
N SER A 22 -32.80 38.32 -12.96
CA SER A 22 -33.95 37.42 -13.11
C SER A 22 -33.80 36.20 -12.21
N ARG A 23 -34.47 36.25 -11.05
CA ARG A 23 -34.81 35.11 -10.21
C ARG A 23 -35.53 34.04 -11.05
N LYS A 24 -34.98 32.83 -11.18
CA LYS A 24 -35.67 31.69 -11.81
C LYS A 24 -36.14 30.72 -10.74
N GLU A 25 -37.45 30.55 -10.70
CA GLU A 25 -38.17 29.64 -9.80
C GLU A 25 -37.90 28.16 -10.10
N LEU A 26 -37.99 27.39 -9.02
CA LEU A 26 -37.91 25.93 -8.97
C LEU A 26 -39.18 25.33 -9.58
N ARG A 27 -39.07 24.67 -10.73
CA ARG A 27 -40.17 23.91 -11.33
C ARG A 27 -39.90 22.42 -11.14
N THR A 28 -40.62 21.80 -10.20
CA THR A 28 -40.59 20.36 -9.95
C THR A 28 -41.10 19.63 -11.19
N LYS A 29 -40.24 18.80 -11.79
CA LYS A 29 -40.62 17.92 -12.89
C LYS A 29 -40.72 16.50 -12.32
N GLU A 30 -41.94 16.01 -12.16
CA GLU A 30 -42.20 14.59 -11.92
C GLU A 30 -41.59 13.80 -13.09
N ILE A 31 -40.61 12.96 -12.79
CA ILE A 31 -40.04 12.01 -13.75
C ILE A 31 -40.67 10.67 -13.44
N ASN A 32 -41.45 10.20 -14.41
CA ASN A 32 -42.13 8.93 -14.44
C ASN A 32 -41.11 7.79 -14.22
N ARG A 33 -41.43 6.93 -13.25
CA ARG A 33 -40.57 5.88 -12.71
C ARG A 33 -40.86 4.59 -13.47
N ASP A 34 -40.36 4.47 -14.70
CA ASP A 34 -40.23 3.20 -15.40
C ASP A 34 -39.18 3.32 -16.53
N ASN A 35 -38.26 2.36 -16.59
CA ASN A 35 -37.18 2.17 -17.57
C ASN A 35 -35.83 2.87 -17.30
N VAL A 36 -35.25 2.67 -16.11
CA VAL A 36 -33.79 2.74 -15.96
C VAL A 36 -33.21 1.39 -16.41
N ILE A 37 -32.73 1.33 -17.64
CA ILE A 37 -31.85 0.26 -18.11
C ILE A 37 -30.62 0.27 -17.19
N GLN A 38 -30.44 -0.79 -16.39
CA GLN A 38 -29.19 -1.05 -15.68
C GLN A 38 -28.10 -1.31 -16.72
N LEU A 39 -27.47 -0.24 -17.21
CA LEU A 39 -26.12 -0.36 -17.75
C LEU A 39 -25.21 -0.52 -16.54
N GLY A 40 -24.86 -1.76 -16.22
CA GLY A 40 -23.87 -2.09 -15.21
C GLY A 40 -22.62 -1.29 -15.50
N ARG A 41 -22.39 -0.20 -14.75
CA ARG A 41 -21.12 0.49 -14.76
C ARG A 41 -20.10 -0.52 -14.27
N ALA A 42 -19.17 -0.90 -15.14
CA ALA A 42 -17.93 -1.53 -14.72
C ALA A 42 -17.31 -0.62 -13.65
N VAL A 43 -17.35 -1.07 -12.40
CA VAL A 43 -16.72 -0.37 -11.29
C VAL A 43 -15.23 -0.28 -11.65
N PRO A 44 -14.61 0.92 -11.64
CA PRO A 44 -13.18 1.02 -11.88
C PRO A 44 -12.46 0.15 -10.83
N SER A 45 -11.67 -0.81 -11.31
CA SER A 45 -10.98 -1.84 -10.50
C SER A 45 -10.11 -1.28 -9.37
N ASN A 46 -9.79 0.02 -9.37
CA ASN A 46 -8.82 0.63 -8.46
C ASN A 46 -9.46 1.65 -7.50
N THR A 47 -10.79 1.70 -7.39
CA THR A 47 -11.46 2.58 -6.43
C THR A 47 -11.43 1.97 -5.02
N ILE A 48 -10.84 2.70 -4.08
CA ILE A 48 -10.86 2.38 -2.66
C ILE A 48 -12.17 2.88 -2.04
N ASP A 49 -12.83 2.04 -1.26
CA ASP A 49 -14.01 2.37 -0.47
C ASP A 49 -13.62 2.48 1.02
N PRO A 50 -13.45 3.70 1.56
CA PRO A 50 -13.06 3.90 2.95
C PRO A 50 -14.06 3.33 3.96
N SER A 51 -15.34 3.17 3.58
CA SER A 51 -16.37 2.64 4.49
C SER A 51 -16.13 1.17 4.88
N ARG A 52 -15.31 0.46 4.09
CA ARG A 52 -14.93 -0.94 4.33
C ARG A 52 -13.64 -1.08 5.15
N VAL A 53 -13.01 0.04 5.50
CA VAL A 53 -11.77 0.08 6.29
C VAL A 53 -12.11 0.30 7.76
N THR A 54 -11.58 -0.56 8.62
CA THR A 54 -11.72 -0.47 10.08
C THR A 54 -10.34 -0.33 10.71
N GLU A 55 -10.17 0.66 11.57
CA GLU A 55 -8.98 0.78 12.42
C GLU A 55 -9.02 -0.27 13.53
N LEU A 56 -7.93 -1.05 13.64
CA LEU A 56 -7.79 -2.08 14.67
C LEU A 56 -6.89 -1.61 15.82
N SER A 57 -5.89 -0.79 15.52
CA SER A 57 -5.05 -0.13 16.51
C SER A 57 -4.35 1.09 15.90
N TRP A 58 -4.06 2.09 16.75
CA TRP A 58 -3.16 3.19 16.44
C TRP A 58 -1.71 2.94 16.88
N ARG A 59 -1.48 1.96 17.76
CA ARG A 59 -0.18 1.56 18.31
C ARG A 59 -0.10 0.04 18.44
N PRO A 60 0.46 -0.67 17.45
CA PRO A 60 0.95 -0.16 16.16
C PRO A 60 -0.21 0.29 15.27
N ARG A 61 0.06 1.04 14.20
CA ARG A 61 -0.98 1.41 13.23
C ARG A 61 -1.39 0.19 12.41
N VAL A 62 -2.63 -0.27 12.62
CA VAL A 62 -3.20 -1.46 11.99
C VAL A 62 -4.59 -1.16 11.46
N PHE A 63 -4.82 -1.49 10.19
CA PHE A 63 -6.10 -1.30 9.52
C PHE A 63 -6.55 -2.58 8.83
N LEU A 64 -7.81 -2.93 8.99
CA LEU A 64 -8.49 -4.01 8.29
C LEU A 64 -9.30 -3.44 7.14
N TYR A 65 -9.18 -4.02 5.95
CA TYR A 65 -10.03 -3.76 4.81
C TYR A 65 -10.91 -5.00 4.57
N ASN A 66 -12.22 -4.84 4.72
CA ASN A 66 -13.17 -5.92 4.47
C ASN A 66 -13.39 -6.13 2.97
N GLY A 67 -13.21 -7.35 2.47
CA GLY A 67 -13.34 -7.72 1.05
C GLY A 67 -12.52 -6.85 0.10
N PHE A 68 -11.25 -6.65 0.43
CA PHE A 68 -10.26 -5.96 -0.40
C PHE A 68 -10.08 -6.64 -1.77
N LEU A 69 -10.10 -7.97 -1.80
CA LEU A 69 -10.16 -8.77 -3.03
C LEU A 69 -11.54 -9.40 -3.23
N SER A 70 -11.91 -9.53 -4.50
CA SER A 70 -13.03 -10.36 -4.93
C SER A 70 -12.71 -11.85 -4.79
N GLY A 71 -13.75 -12.69 -4.82
CA GLY A 71 -13.58 -14.15 -4.71
C GLY A 71 -12.76 -14.71 -5.88
N GLU A 72 -12.97 -14.14 -7.06
CA GLU A 72 -12.32 -14.46 -8.32
C GLU A 72 -10.83 -14.05 -8.29
N GLU A 73 -10.52 -12.85 -7.79
CA GLU A 73 -9.13 -12.41 -7.59
C GLU A 73 -8.39 -13.32 -6.60
N CYS A 74 -9.04 -13.76 -5.52
CA CYS A 74 -8.43 -14.71 -4.58
C CYS A 74 -8.12 -16.06 -5.25
N GLU A 75 -9.06 -16.60 -6.04
CA GLU A 75 -8.88 -17.87 -6.75
C GLU A 75 -7.77 -17.79 -7.80
N HIS A 76 -7.69 -16.66 -8.52
CA HIS A 76 -6.61 -16.40 -9.48
C HIS A 76 -5.24 -16.40 -8.83
N LEU A 77 -5.09 -15.73 -7.68
CA LEU A 77 -3.82 -15.75 -6.94
C LEU A 77 -3.46 -17.14 -6.43
N ILE A 78 -4.44 -17.93 -5.98
CA ILE A 78 -4.23 -19.32 -5.55
C ILE A 78 -3.84 -20.21 -6.73
N SER A 79 -4.44 -20.06 -7.91
CA SER A 79 -4.08 -20.86 -9.09
C SER A 79 -2.66 -20.57 -9.56
N LEU A 80 -2.26 -19.29 -9.60
CA LEU A 80 -0.87 -18.89 -9.86
C LEU A 80 0.10 -19.50 -8.84
N GLY A 81 -0.35 -19.59 -7.58
CA GLY A 81 0.33 -20.29 -6.49
C GLY A 81 0.64 -21.76 -6.77
N ASN A 82 -0.38 -22.49 -7.22
CA ASN A 82 -0.32 -23.94 -7.39
C ASN A 82 0.40 -24.40 -8.66
N ASP A 83 0.29 -23.66 -9.76
CA ASP A 83 0.90 -24.05 -11.03
C ASP A 83 2.43 -24.03 -10.98
N MET A 84 3.01 -23.16 -10.13
CA MET A 84 4.45 -23.07 -9.91
C MET A 84 4.98 -24.16 -8.96
N ASP A 85 4.19 -24.63 -7.99
CA ASP A 85 4.56 -25.69 -7.04
C ASP A 85 4.74 -27.06 -7.74
N LYS A 86 4.00 -27.31 -8.82
CA LYS A 86 4.20 -28.50 -9.67
C LYS A 86 5.55 -28.52 -10.41
N SER A 87 6.25 -27.38 -10.50
CA SER A 87 7.57 -27.28 -11.12
C SER A 87 8.73 -27.44 -10.14
N SER A 88 8.48 -27.37 -8.82
CA SER A 88 9.50 -27.44 -7.77
C SER A 88 9.22 -28.62 -6.83
N SER A 89 9.59 -29.83 -7.27
CA SER A 89 9.60 -31.00 -6.41
C SER A 89 10.66 -30.84 -5.31
N ASN A 90 10.23 -30.65 -4.06
CA ASN A 90 10.81 -31.28 -2.87
C ASN A 90 9.87 -31.15 -1.66
N ASP A 91 9.52 -32.31 -1.09
CA ASP A 91 8.72 -32.48 0.12
C ASP A 91 9.38 -31.84 1.35
N SER A 92 8.75 -30.80 1.89
CA SER A 92 8.60 -30.50 3.33
C SER A 92 8.02 -29.10 3.50
N ALA A 93 6.79 -28.99 4.03
CA ALA A 93 6.08 -27.74 4.37
C ALA A 93 6.23 -26.61 3.33
N LYS A 94 5.45 -26.73 2.25
CA LYS A 94 5.47 -25.91 1.01
C LYS A 94 5.31 -24.40 1.26
N PHE A 95 6.42 -23.73 1.54
CA PHE A 95 6.57 -22.29 1.45
C PHE A 95 6.70 -21.90 -0.03
N VAL A 96 5.60 -21.46 -0.62
CA VAL A 96 5.55 -21.02 -2.01
C VAL A 96 5.91 -19.52 -2.05
N ASP A 97 7.19 -19.21 -2.27
CA ASP A 97 7.70 -17.83 -2.29
C ASP A 97 7.61 -17.23 -3.70
N LEU A 98 6.40 -16.90 -4.14
CA LEU A 98 6.18 -16.47 -5.52
C LEU A 98 6.23 -14.95 -5.65
N SER A 99 7.36 -14.43 -6.11
CA SER A 99 7.45 -13.09 -6.67
C SER A 99 6.66 -13.03 -7.98
N LEU A 100 5.37 -12.68 -7.92
CA LEU A 100 4.54 -12.56 -9.12
C LEU A 100 5.12 -11.46 -10.04
N LYS A 101 5.48 -11.85 -11.27
CA LYS A 101 5.90 -10.90 -12.30
C LYS A 101 4.69 -10.10 -12.75
N THR A 102 4.86 -8.78 -12.88
CA THR A 102 3.86 -7.77 -13.27
C THR A 102 3.26 -7.94 -14.67
N GLU A 103 3.49 -9.06 -15.35
CA GLU A 103 2.93 -9.36 -16.67
C GLU A 103 1.46 -9.81 -16.59
N ASP A 104 1.03 -10.30 -15.43
CA ASP A 104 -0.38 -10.64 -15.18
C ASP A 104 -1.21 -9.38 -14.87
N GLU A 105 -2.25 -9.13 -15.68
CA GLU A 105 -3.11 -7.95 -15.53
C GLU A 105 -3.86 -7.91 -14.20
N VAL A 106 -4.28 -9.06 -13.67
CA VAL A 106 -5.00 -9.15 -12.38
C VAL A 106 -4.05 -8.76 -11.26
N VAL A 107 -2.85 -9.33 -11.25
CA VAL A 107 -1.77 -9.01 -10.30
C VAL A 107 -1.43 -7.53 -10.36
N ALA A 108 -1.26 -6.95 -11.56
CA ALA A 108 -0.94 -5.54 -11.73
C ALA A 108 -2.04 -4.62 -11.17
N ARG A 109 -3.32 -4.95 -11.38
CA ARG A 109 -4.46 -4.22 -10.78
C ARG A 109 -4.48 -4.33 -9.27
N ILE A 110 -4.20 -5.51 -8.72
CA ILE A 110 -4.11 -5.71 -7.26
C ILE A 110 -2.96 -4.88 -6.67
N GLU A 111 -1.78 -4.86 -7.30
CA GLU A 111 -0.66 -4.02 -6.84
C GLU A 111 -1.01 -2.53 -6.84
N GLU A 112 -1.78 -2.08 -7.83
CA GLU A 112 -2.27 -0.70 -7.89
C GLU A 112 -3.24 -0.37 -6.77
N ARG A 113 -4.20 -1.27 -6.53
CA ARG A 113 -5.16 -1.12 -5.43
C ARG A 113 -4.45 -1.09 -4.07
N ILE A 114 -3.42 -1.94 -3.88
CA ILE A 114 -2.60 -1.91 -2.66
C ILE A 114 -1.89 -0.56 -2.53
N SER A 115 -1.25 -0.08 -3.60
CA SER A 115 -0.56 1.22 -3.58
C SER A 115 -1.52 2.38 -3.29
N ALA A 116 -2.70 2.38 -3.89
CA ALA A 116 -3.74 3.39 -3.67
C ALA A 116 -4.28 3.37 -2.22
N TRP A 117 -4.51 2.20 -1.64
CA TRP A 117 -5.01 2.07 -0.27
C TRP A 117 -3.95 2.45 0.78
N THR A 118 -2.72 2.00 0.58
CA THR A 118 -1.61 2.20 1.53
C THR A 118 -0.98 3.58 1.43
N PHE A 119 -1.20 4.29 0.33
CA PHE A 119 -0.47 5.50 -0.07
C PHE A 119 1.05 5.29 -0.20
N LEU A 120 1.48 4.04 -0.45
CA LEU A 120 2.89 3.69 -0.63
C LEU A 120 3.17 3.41 -2.12
N PRO A 121 4.23 3.99 -2.71
CA PRO A 121 4.54 3.78 -4.12
C PRO A 121 4.82 2.32 -4.46
N LYS A 122 4.39 1.87 -5.66
CA LYS A 122 4.69 0.52 -6.19
C LYS A 122 6.19 0.21 -6.16
N GLY A 123 7.05 1.18 -6.46
CA GLY A 123 8.51 1.03 -6.47
C GLY A 123 9.13 0.72 -5.10
N ASN A 124 8.47 1.06 -4.00
CA ASN A 124 8.91 0.73 -2.65
C ASN A 124 8.41 -0.64 -2.19
N GLY A 125 7.50 -1.25 -2.94
CA GLY A 125 6.94 -2.55 -2.66
C GLY A 125 7.78 -3.65 -3.29
N LYS A 126 8.28 -4.58 -2.47
CA LYS A 126 8.80 -5.87 -2.98
C LYS A 126 7.67 -6.61 -3.71
N PRO A 127 7.97 -7.50 -4.67
CA PRO A 127 6.94 -8.39 -5.23
C PRO A 127 6.11 -9.02 -4.10
N PHE A 128 4.79 -9.14 -4.26
CA PHE A 128 3.99 -9.82 -3.24
C PHE A 128 3.97 -11.31 -3.49
N HIS A 129 3.90 -12.07 -2.40
CA HIS A 129 4.06 -13.52 -2.39
C HIS A 129 2.78 -14.20 -1.93
N VAL A 130 2.46 -15.36 -2.52
CA VAL A 130 1.28 -16.17 -2.17
C VAL A 130 1.75 -17.38 -1.38
N LEU A 131 1.37 -17.45 -0.12
CA LEU A 131 1.76 -18.51 0.81
C LEU A 131 0.58 -19.42 1.14
N HIS A 132 0.92 -20.65 1.51
CA HIS A 132 -0.01 -21.69 1.93
C HIS A 132 0.49 -22.39 3.20
N SER A 133 -0.41 -22.67 4.12
CA SER A 133 -0.16 -23.50 5.29
C SER A 133 -1.43 -24.27 5.64
N GLY A 134 -1.30 -25.58 5.83
CA GLY A 134 -2.36 -26.41 6.41
C GLY A 134 -2.34 -26.34 7.94
N THR A 135 -2.69 -27.45 8.57
CA THR A 135 -2.62 -27.58 10.04
C THR A 135 -1.16 -27.53 10.52
N ASP A 136 -0.86 -26.63 11.44
CA ASP A 136 0.49 -26.44 11.97
C ASP A 136 0.81 -27.57 12.98
N GLU A 137 1.82 -28.40 12.66
CA GLU A 137 2.27 -29.49 13.55
C GLU A 137 2.88 -28.98 14.87
N THR A 138 3.42 -27.76 14.86
CA THR A 138 4.02 -27.12 16.03
C THR A 138 3.15 -25.96 16.51
N LYS A 139 2.92 -25.90 17.83
CA LYS A 139 2.19 -24.81 18.48
C LYS A 139 2.99 -23.50 18.62
N GLN A 140 3.99 -23.31 17.76
CA GLN A 140 4.83 -22.11 17.79
C GLN A 140 4.18 -21.01 16.96
N ASN A 141 4.23 -19.77 17.45
CA ASN A 141 3.74 -18.64 16.68
C ASN A 141 4.72 -18.35 15.55
N LEU A 142 4.19 -18.30 14.32
CA LEU A 142 4.94 -17.98 13.11
C LEU A 142 4.67 -16.52 12.73
N ASN A 143 5.47 -15.93 11.86
CA ASN A 143 5.07 -14.67 11.21
C ASN A 143 4.30 -15.00 9.91
N TYR A 144 3.38 -14.12 9.51
CA TYR A 144 2.77 -14.14 8.17
C TYR A 144 3.78 -13.97 7.03
N LEU A 145 4.99 -13.53 7.34
CA LEU A 145 6.12 -13.47 6.40
C LEU A 145 6.99 -14.75 6.39
N GLY A 146 6.62 -15.78 7.16
CA GLY A 146 7.40 -17.02 7.27
C GLY A 146 8.67 -16.91 8.13
N ASN A 147 9.43 -18.02 8.23
CA ASN A 147 10.67 -18.12 9.02
C ASN A 147 11.89 -17.53 8.30
N LYS A 148 11.82 -17.33 6.99
CA LYS A 148 12.88 -16.73 6.19
C LYS A 148 12.56 -15.24 6.11
N SER A 149 13.33 -14.41 6.80
CA SER A 149 13.15 -12.96 6.73
C SER A 149 13.18 -12.51 5.26
N MET A 150 12.04 -12.17 4.68
CA MET A 150 11.95 -11.57 3.34
C MET A 150 12.58 -10.16 3.29
N SER A 151 13.18 -9.72 4.39
CA SER A 151 14.00 -8.52 4.51
C SER A 151 15.47 -8.95 4.48
N LEU A 152 16.24 -8.32 3.59
CA LEU A 152 17.69 -8.44 3.61
C LEU A 152 18.22 -7.79 4.91
N PRO A 153 19.35 -8.25 5.45
CA PRO A 153 20.00 -7.57 6.57
C PRO A 153 20.18 -6.08 6.25
N GLY A 154 19.59 -5.19 7.06
CA GLY A 154 19.67 -3.74 6.90
C GLY A 154 18.48 -3.06 6.20
N GLU A 155 17.51 -3.81 5.66
CA GLU A 155 16.30 -3.22 5.10
C GLU A 155 15.27 -2.90 6.19
N SER A 156 14.97 -1.61 6.36
CA SER A 156 13.87 -1.17 7.23
C SER A 156 12.54 -1.39 6.51
N VAL A 157 11.82 -2.43 6.91
CA VAL A 157 10.43 -2.66 6.49
C VAL A 157 9.57 -1.52 7.03
N LEU A 158 8.91 -0.81 6.12
CA LEU A 158 8.01 0.30 6.44
C LEU A 158 6.62 -0.22 6.82
N ALA A 159 6.07 -1.09 5.98
CA ALA A 159 4.73 -1.62 6.14
C ALA A 159 4.59 -3.00 5.52
N THR A 160 3.65 -3.77 6.05
CA THR A 160 3.28 -5.10 5.56
C THR A 160 1.78 -5.13 5.28
N VAL A 161 1.40 -5.62 4.10
CA VAL A 161 0.00 -5.92 3.77
C VAL A 161 -0.15 -7.43 3.70
N VAL A 162 -1.06 -7.98 4.50
CA VAL A 162 -1.47 -9.39 4.48
C VAL A 162 -2.87 -9.47 3.90
N ILE A 163 -3.09 -10.29 2.88
CA ILE A 163 -4.38 -10.47 2.24
C ILE A 163 -4.80 -11.93 2.36
N TYR A 164 -5.95 -12.20 2.93
CA TYR A 164 -6.46 -13.55 3.10
C TYR A 164 -7.11 -14.06 1.81
N LEU A 165 -6.63 -15.19 1.31
CA LEU A 165 -7.13 -15.80 0.08
C LEU A 165 -8.08 -16.98 0.36
N SER A 166 -8.03 -17.54 1.57
CA SER A 166 -8.97 -18.55 2.06
C SER A 166 -9.56 -18.18 3.44
N ASN A 167 -10.65 -18.86 3.79
CA ASN A 167 -11.18 -18.87 5.15
C ASN A 167 -10.48 -19.96 5.96
N VAL A 168 -10.29 -19.73 7.26
CA VAL A 168 -9.77 -20.75 8.18
C VAL A 168 -10.83 -21.12 9.22
N THR A 169 -10.97 -22.42 9.51
CA THR A 169 -11.93 -22.89 10.51
C THR A 169 -11.50 -22.48 11.90
N GLN A 170 -10.27 -22.82 12.31
CA GLN A 170 -9.70 -22.44 13.61
C GLN A 170 -8.22 -22.06 13.52
N GLY A 171 -7.85 -21.01 14.25
CA GLY A 171 -6.49 -20.47 14.27
C GLY A 171 -6.25 -19.46 13.17
N GLY A 172 -4.96 -19.18 12.92
CA GLY A 172 -4.54 -18.25 11.90
C GLY A 172 -4.73 -16.77 12.25
N GLN A 173 -5.23 -16.38 13.43
CA GLN A 173 -5.40 -14.96 13.76
C GLN A 173 -4.05 -14.21 13.76
N ILE A 174 -4.06 -12.92 13.37
CA ILE A 174 -2.92 -12.03 13.64
C ILE A 174 -3.01 -11.46 15.05
N LEU A 175 -1.90 -11.48 15.77
CA LEU A 175 -1.75 -10.93 17.11
C LEU A 175 -0.65 -9.88 17.11
N PHE A 176 -0.79 -8.89 18.00
CA PHE A 176 0.19 -7.83 18.24
C PHE A 176 0.61 -7.84 19.71
N PRO A 177 1.57 -8.69 20.12
CA PRO A 177 1.97 -8.81 21.52
C PRO A 177 2.48 -7.51 22.16
N GLY A 178 2.94 -6.56 21.34
CA GLY A 178 3.44 -5.26 21.78
C GLY A 178 2.40 -4.13 21.84
N ALA A 179 1.17 -4.36 21.34
CA ALA A 179 0.15 -3.31 21.22
C ALA A 179 -0.40 -2.84 22.57
N GLU A 180 -0.46 -3.72 23.59
CA GLU A 180 -0.87 -3.36 24.95
C GLU A 180 -0.13 -4.20 26.01
N SER A 181 0.46 -3.51 27.01
CA SER A 181 1.22 -4.02 28.18
C SER A 181 2.74 -4.00 28.03
N GLY A 182 3.38 -3.00 28.66
CA GLY A 182 4.83 -2.82 28.84
C GLY A 182 5.53 -3.91 29.66
N SER A 183 5.41 -5.16 29.21
CA SER A 183 6.00 -6.32 29.86
C SER A 183 6.44 -7.29 28.78
N LEU A 184 7.75 -7.44 28.66
CA LEU A 184 8.41 -8.56 28.02
C LEU A 184 7.78 -9.86 28.57
N ARG A 185 6.88 -10.52 27.83
CA ARG A 185 6.12 -11.68 28.36
C ARG A 185 6.40 -12.97 27.62
N SER A 186 6.54 -14.00 28.44
CA SER A 186 6.81 -15.40 28.14
C SER A 186 5.87 -16.01 27.08
N LYS A 187 6.39 -16.93 26.26
CA LYS A 187 5.73 -17.60 25.11
C LYS A 187 4.33 -18.15 25.42
N ASN A 188 4.08 -18.56 26.66
CA ASN A 188 2.82 -19.16 27.10
C ASN A 188 1.63 -18.18 27.10
N LYS A 189 1.87 -16.86 27.22
CA LYS A 189 0.78 -15.87 27.19
C LYS A 189 0.25 -15.64 25.77
N ILE A 190 1.12 -15.64 24.76
CA ILE A 190 0.73 -15.41 23.36
C ILE A 190 -0.23 -16.50 22.86
N TRP A 191 -0.01 -17.77 23.25
CA TRP A 191 -0.95 -18.85 22.94
C TRP A 191 -2.33 -18.65 23.60
N SER A 192 -2.37 -18.16 24.85
CA SER A 192 -3.64 -17.87 25.54
C SER A 192 -4.39 -16.68 24.93
N ASP A 193 -3.70 -15.83 24.17
CA ASP A 193 -4.31 -14.73 23.43
C ASP A 193 -4.93 -15.23 22.12
N CYS A 194 -4.42 -16.31 21.51
CA CYS A 194 -5.06 -16.93 20.34
C CYS A 194 -6.48 -17.44 20.64
N THR A 195 -6.70 -18.00 21.84
CA THR A 195 -8.02 -18.50 22.27
C THR A 195 -8.95 -17.39 22.75
N LYS A 196 -8.42 -16.21 23.08
CA LYS A 196 -9.19 -15.03 23.52
C LYS A 196 -9.32 -13.94 22.45
N SER A 197 -8.64 -14.12 21.31
CA SER A 197 -8.57 -13.13 20.25
C SER A 197 -9.95 -12.85 19.65
N SER A 198 -10.21 -11.58 19.34
CA SER A 198 -11.47 -11.14 18.75
C SER A 198 -11.68 -11.78 17.37
N GLN A 199 -12.92 -12.02 16.99
CA GLN A 199 -13.30 -12.55 15.67
C GLN A 199 -12.81 -11.67 14.50
N ILE A 200 -12.45 -10.41 14.76
CA ILE A 200 -12.03 -9.41 13.77
C ILE A 200 -10.65 -9.72 13.18
N THR A 201 -9.75 -10.35 13.94
CA THR A 201 -8.39 -10.68 13.45
C THR A 201 -8.29 -12.06 12.81
N LYS A 202 -9.42 -12.76 12.66
CA LYS A 202 -9.50 -14.07 12.03
C LYS A 202 -9.38 -13.96 10.50
N PRO A 203 -8.66 -14.87 9.83
CA PRO A 203 -8.62 -14.92 8.37
C PRO A 203 -10.00 -15.11 7.76
N ILE A 204 -10.40 -14.16 6.93
CA ILE A 204 -11.63 -14.19 6.12
C ILE A 204 -11.24 -13.90 4.68
N LYS A 205 -11.56 -14.80 3.75
CA LYS A 205 -11.26 -14.69 2.32
C LYS A 205 -11.65 -13.30 1.79
N GLY A 206 -10.72 -12.66 1.11
CA GLY A 206 -10.85 -11.33 0.53
C GLY A 206 -10.47 -10.19 1.48
N ASN A 207 -10.42 -10.39 2.80
CA ASN A 207 -10.02 -9.33 3.72
C ASN A 207 -8.50 -9.09 3.65
N ALA A 208 -8.08 -7.84 3.90
CA ALA A 208 -6.68 -7.45 3.97
C ALA A 208 -6.36 -6.69 5.26
N ILE A 209 -5.16 -6.88 5.79
CA ILE A 209 -4.63 -6.17 6.96
C ILE A 209 -3.39 -5.39 6.53
N LEU A 210 -3.38 -4.09 6.82
CA LEU A 210 -2.21 -3.22 6.68
C LEU A 210 -1.63 -2.95 8.06
N LEU A 211 -0.35 -3.25 8.23
CA LEU A 211 0.44 -2.96 9.42
C LEU A 211 1.61 -2.04 9.05
N PHE A 212 1.84 -1.01 9.86
CA PHE A 212 3.07 -0.22 9.79
C PHE A 212 4.07 -0.68 10.85
N ASN A 213 5.31 -0.91 10.42
CA ASN A 213 6.42 -1.30 11.29
C ASN A 213 7.21 -0.08 11.80
N LEU A 214 7.04 1.07 11.15
CA LEU A 214 7.67 2.34 11.50
C LEU A 214 6.62 3.40 11.86
N HIS A 215 7.02 4.29 12.76
CA HIS A 215 6.33 5.54 13.00
C HIS A 215 6.45 6.49 11.78
N PRO A 216 5.58 7.51 11.65
CA PRO A 216 5.67 8.48 10.56
C PRO A 216 7.02 9.22 10.47
N ASN A 217 7.74 9.33 11.58
CA ASN A 217 9.09 9.89 11.65
C ASN A 217 10.19 8.86 11.29
N THR A 218 9.84 7.72 10.69
CA THR A 218 10.71 6.60 10.29
C THR A 218 11.41 5.84 11.42
N SER A 219 11.18 6.21 12.68
CA SER A 219 11.68 5.40 13.80
C SER A 219 10.93 4.07 13.90
N LEU A 220 11.62 3.03 14.36
CA LEU A 220 11.02 1.72 14.60
C LEU A 220 9.89 1.85 15.61
N ASP A 221 8.76 1.16 15.37
CA ASP A 221 7.66 1.05 16.32
C ASP A 221 7.78 -0.30 17.07
N PRO A 222 8.24 -0.34 18.33
CA PRO A 222 8.41 -1.60 19.05
C PRO A 222 7.09 -2.35 19.28
N SER A 223 5.96 -1.65 19.22
CA SER A 223 4.63 -2.26 19.35
C SER A 223 4.19 -3.02 18.10
N SER A 224 4.87 -2.82 16.95
CA SER A 224 4.56 -3.46 15.67
C SER A 224 4.97 -4.93 15.57
N SER A 225 5.57 -5.48 16.62
CA SER A 225 5.81 -6.91 16.70
C SER A 225 4.48 -7.66 16.58
N HIS A 226 4.44 -8.59 15.64
CA HIS A 226 3.23 -9.32 15.30
C HIS A 226 3.54 -10.81 15.14
N ALA A 227 2.51 -11.62 15.35
CA ALA A 227 2.59 -13.06 15.25
C ALA A 227 1.28 -13.62 14.69
N ARG A 228 1.38 -14.75 13.98
CA ARG A 228 0.27 -15.55 13.50
C ARG A 228 0.00 -16.67 14.51
N CYS A 229 -1.25 -16.78 14.94
CA CYS A 229 -1.71 -17.95 15.67
C CYS A 229 -1.62 -19.19 14.79
N PRO A 230 -1.17 -20.32 15.35
CA PRO A 230 -1.09 -21.56 14.59
C PRO A 230 -2.48 -22.02 14.15
N ILE A 231 -2.53 -22.64 12.98
CA ILE A 231 -3.73 -23.18 12.38
C ILE A 231 -3.98 -24.55 13.00
N THR A 232 -5.06 -24.67 13.77
CA THR A 232 -5.42 -25.95 14.41
C THR A 232 -6.42 -26.73 13.57
N GLU A 233 -7.16 -26.07 12.68
CA GLU A 233 -8.11 -26.71 11.77
C GLU A 233 -8.34 -25.86 10.51
N GLY A 234 -8.20 -26.49 9.34
CA GLY A 234 -8.38 -25.88 8.03
C GLY A 234 -7.08 -25.52 7.32
N ASP A 235 -7.20 -24.87 6.17
CA ASP A 235 -6.10 -24.50 5.28
C ASP A 235 -6.09 -22.99 5.01
N LEU A 236 -4.96 -22.35 5.31
CA LEU A 236 -4.76 -20.92 5.13
C LEU A 236 -3.94 -20.65 3.87
N TRP A 237 -4.55 -19.91 2.95
CA TRP A 237 -3.89 -19.24 1.84
C TRP A 237 -3.89 -17.74 2.09
N TRP A 238 -2.75 -17.09 1.92
CA TRP A 238 -2.64 -15.65 2.05
C TRP A 238 -1.61 -15.09 1.09
N ALA A 239 -1.78 -13.83 0.71
CA ALA A 239 -0.77 -13.05 0.02
C ALA A 239 -0.12 -12.05 0.98
N ALA A 240 1.17 -11.79 0.81
CA ALA A 240 1.91 -10.81 1.60
C ALA A 240 2.69 -9.84 0.70
N LYS A 241 2.47 -8.54 0.87
CA LYS A 241 3.23 -7.45 0.23
C LYS A 241 4.03 -6.72 1.30
N ILE A 242 5.33 -6.54 1.06
CA ILE A 242 6.23 -5.80 1.94
C ILE A 242 6.62 -4.49 1.26
N PHE A 243 6.54 -3.39 2.00
CA PHE A 243 7.08 -2.09 1.60
C PHE A 243 8.34 -1.78 2.41
N VAL A 244 9.36 -1.28 1.72
CA VAL A 244 10.63 -0.82 2.30
C VAL A 244 10.80 0.68 2.07
N LEU A 245 11.62 1.33 2.90
CA LEU A 245 11.85 2.79 2.80
C LEU A 245 12.52 3.21 1.49
N LYS A 246 13.48 2.42 0.99
CA LYS A 246 14.16 2.68 -0.27
C LYS A 246 13.42 1.98 -1.42
N PRO A 247 13.40 2.56 -2.63
CA PRO A 247 12.84 1.88 -3.78
C PRO A 247 13.58 0.56 -4.02
N VAL A 248 12.82 -0.48 -4.33
CA VAL A 248 13.35 -1.79 -4.72
C VAL A 248 13.80 -1.65 -6.17
N ILE A 249 15.10 -1.48 -6.40
CA ILE A 249 15.67 -1.48 -7.75
C ILE A 249 15.42 -2.88 -8.33
N ARG A 250 14.49 -2.97 -9.30
CA ARG A 250 14.29 -4.19 -10.08
C ARG A 250 15.48 -4.32 -11.01
N LEU A 251 16.53 -4.99 -10.56
CA LEU A 251 17.65 -5.35 -11.42
C LEU A 251 17.11 -6.32 -12.47
N ASN A 252 16.76 -5.81 -13.64
CA ASN A 252 16.62 -6.65 -14.82
C ASN A 252 17.98 -7.31 -15.02
N LYS A 253 18.02 -8.61 -14.72
CA LYS A 253 19.16 -9.48 -14.93
C LYS A 253 19.51 -9.50 -16.42
N VAL A 254 20.36 -8.59 -16.85
CA VAL A 254 21.30 -8.85 -17.95
C VAL A 254 22.42 -9.63 -17.30
N THR A 255 22.48 -10.92 -17.60
CA THR A 255 23.65 -11.74 -17.35
C THR A 255 24.83 -11.12 -18.06
N SER A 256 25.78 -10.57 -17.31
CA SER A 256 27.18 -10.54 -17.72
C SER A 256 27.99 -10.74 -16.45
N GLU A 257 28.37 -12.00 -16.26
CA GLU A 257 29.54 -12.34 -15.45
C GLU A 257 30.75 -11.71 -16.12
N THR A 258 31.21 -10.59 -15.59
CA THR A 258 32.62 -10.19 -15.56
C THR A 258 32.72 -9.06 -14.55
N GLY A 259 33.53 -9.27 -13.51
CA GLY A 259 33.98 -8.15 -12.70
C GLY A 259 34.84 -7.26 -13.57
N ASP A 260 34.35 -6.07 -13.87
CA ASP A 260 35.11 -4.89 -14.23
C ASP A 260 34.35 -3.70 -13.66
N ASP A 261 34.94 -3.08 -12.65
CA ASP A 261 34.37 -2.07 -11.76
C ASP A 261 34.37 -0.65 -12.41
N ASP A 262 34.15 -0.55 -13.73
CA ASP A 262 34.49 0.67 -14.48
C ASP A 262 33.55 1.07 -15.66
N ASP A 263 32.34 0.49 -15.81
CA ASP A 263 31.53 0.70 -17.04
C ASP A 263 30.07 1.19 -16.87
N LEU A 264 29.76 2.01 -15.85
CA LEU A 264 28.46 2.71 -15.80
C LEU A 264 28.59 4.23 -15.55
N CYS A 265 29.63 4.86 -16.10
CA CYS A 265 29.65 6.31 -16.24
C CYS A 265 28.78 6.73 -17.43
N THR A 266 27.50 6.98 -17.18
CA THR A 266 26.56 7.48 -18.17
C THR A 266 25.77 8.67 -17.63
N ASP A 267 25.33 9.55 -18.52
CA ASP A 267 24.31 10.54 -18.18
C ASP A 267 22.94 9.85 -18.18
N GLU A 268 22.11 10.16 -17.20
CA GLU A 268 20.75 9.61 -17.07
C GLU A 268 19.68 10.50 -17.73
N ASP A 269 20.04 11.71 -18.19
CA ASP A 269 19.17 12.65 -18.91
C ASP A 269 19.80 13.13 -20.23
N ASP A 270 19.01 13.20 -21.28
CA ASP A 270 19.44 13.62 -22.63
C ASP A 270 19.92 15.08 -22.68
N ASN A 271 19.50 15.92 -21.73
CA ASN A 271 19.89 17.33 -21.65
C ASN A 271 21.20 17.58 -20.88
N CYS A 272 21.80 16.55 -20.28
CA CYS A 272 23.03 16.67 -19.51
C CYS A 272 24.16 17.42 -20.25
N PRO A 273 24.42 17.20 -21.55
CA PRO A 273 25.44 17.96 -22.29
C PRO A 273 25.13 19.45 -22.37
N GLN A 274 23.85 19.80 -22.53
CA GLN A 274 23.41 21.20 -22.62
C GLN A 274 23.56 21.90 -21.28
N TRP A 275 23.16 21.24 -20.18
CA TRP A 275 23.29 21.79 -18.83
C TRP A 275 24.75 21.90 -18.39
N ALA A 276 25.59 20.91 -18.72
CA ALA A 276 27.02 21.00 -18.49
C ALA A 276 27.65 22.16 -19.28
N ALA A 277 27.28 22.33 -20.55
CA ALA A 277 27.72 23.48 -21.35
C ALA A 277 27.21 24.83 -20.81
N ALA A 278 26.06 24.84 -20.12
CA ALA A 278 25.52 26.00 -19.42
C ALA A 278 26.18 26.25 -18.03
N GLY A 279 27.12 25.40 -17.61
CA GLY A 279 27.84 25.53 -16.34
C GLY A 279 27.10 24.95 -15.13
N GLU A 280 26.10 24.11 -15.33
CA GLU A 280 25.32 23.53 -14.23
C GLU A 280 26.12 22.56 -13.36
N CYS A 281 27.24 22.03 -13.83
CA CYS A 281 28.13 21.20 -13.01
C CYS A 281 28.63 21.93 -11.76
N GLU A 282 28.85 23.24 -11.84
CA GLU A 282 29.27 24.08 -10.71
C GLU A 282 28.09 24.74 -9.99
N ARG A 283 27.03 25.10 -10.74
CA ARG A 283 25.87 25.81 -10.21
C ARG A 283 24.87 24.88 -9.52
N ASN A 284 24.82 23.62 -9.95
CA ASN A 284 23.93 22.58 -9.46
C ASN A 284 24.68 21.23 -9.27
N PRO A 285 25.73 21.21 -8.44
CA PRO A 285 26.62 20.06 -8.32
C PRO A 285 25.93 18.83 -7.72
N ILE A 286 24.92 19.01 -6.86
CA ILE A 286 24.22 17.87 -6.24
C ILE A 286 23.44 17.08 -7.29
N TYR A 287 22.74 17.75 -8.20
CA TYR A 287 22.00 17.07 -9.27
C TYR A 287 22.93 16.54 -10.36
N MET A 288 23.91 17.35 -10.75
CA MET A 288 24.76 17.05 -11.90
C MET A 288 25.86 16.01 -11.56
N VAL A 289 26.58 16.21 -10.45
CA VAL A 289 27.72 15.39 -10.03
C VAL A 289 27.33 14.37 -8.95
N GLY A 290 26.45 14.76 -8.03
CA GLY A 290 26.00 13.90 -6.94
C GLY A 290 26.67 14.21 -5.60
N THR A 291 26.41 13.33 -4.63
CA THR A 291 26.99 13.35 -3.29
C THR A 291 27.41 11.92 -2.89
N ALA A 292 27.95 11.73 -1.68
CA ALA A 292 28.34 10.40 -1.20
C ALA A 292 27.18 9.38 -1.18
N ASP A 293 25.94 9.85 -1.07
CA ASP A 293 24.73 9.00 -0.98
C ASP A 293 23.85 9.05 -2.24
N TYR A 294 24.21 9.85 -3.25
CA TYR A 294 23.43 10.05 -4.48
C TYR A 294 24.34 10.16 -5.69
N TYR A 295 24.16 9.27 -6.66
CA TYR A 295 24.86 9.34 -7.94
C TYR A 295 24.20 10.45 -8.78
N GLY A 296 24.97 11.48 -9.13
CA GLY A 296 24.45 12.59 -9.94
C GLY A 296 23.99 12.11 -11.31
N THR A 297 22.98 12.80 -11.85
CA THR A 297 22.31 12.46 -13.11
C THR A 297 23.17 12.77 -14.33
N CYS A 298 24.14 13.69 -14.25
CA CYS A 298 24.91 14.18 -15.40
C CYS A 298 26.43 14.02 -15.23
N ARG A 299 26.85 12.94 -14.58
CA ARG A 299 28.25 12.74 -14.18
C ARG A 299 29.22 12.62 -15.36
N LYS A 300 28.77 12.04 -16.47
CA LYS A 300 29.58 11.93 -17.69
C LYS A 300 29.77 13.29 -18.33
N SER A 301 28.69 14.06 -18.49
CA SER A 301 28.74 15.43 -19.02
C SER A 301 29.55 16.39 -18.13
N CYS A 302 29.63 16.12 -16.82
CA CYS A 302 30.46 16.89 -15.89
C CYS A 302 31.89 16.38 -15.71
N ASN A 303 32.31 15.33 -16.43
CA ASN A 303 33.65 14.73 -16.33
C ASN A 303 34.05 14.34 -14.89
N VAL A 304 33.10 13.80 -14.13
CA VAL A 304 33.30 13.33 -12.73
C VAL A 304 33.20 11.80 -12.63
N CYS A 305 33.54 11.18 -13.74
CA CYS A 305 34.00 9.81 -13.89
C CYS A 305 35.49 9.92 -14.22
#